data_AF-A0A1C4B448-F1
#
_entry.id   AF-A0A1C4B448-F1
#
_cell.length_a   1.000
_cell.length_b   1.000
_cell.length_c   1.000
_cell.angle_alpha   90.00
_cell.angle_beta   90.00
_cell.angle_gamma   90.00
#
_symmetry.space_group_name_H-M   'P 1'
#
loop_
_entity.id
_entity.type
_entity.pdbx_description
1 polymer ?
#
loop_
_entity_poly.entity_id
_entity_poly.type
_entity_poly.pdbx_seq_one_letter_code
_entity_poly.pdbx_strand_id
1 'polypeptide(L)'
;MKLFLYDIETDEEIEPEEYALDEVLDEFYYLSEEEDSFLGIIDDEDRCIQFLFVSDNKWLADIPRVAENYSLQKYADYDECVDMIKKVYELKEIVQFSGMKKVELRKIND
;
A
#
# COMPACT_ATOMS: atom_id res chain seq x y z
N MET A 1 6.92 -11.88 -1.89
CA MET A 1 6.38 -10.51 -1.77
C MET A 1 6.93 -9.69 -2.92
N LYS A 2 6.06 -9.04 -3.66
CA LYS A 2 6.44 -8.14 -4.74
C LYS A 2 6.14 -6.70 -4.34
N LEU A 3 7.05 -5.80 -4.64
CA LEU A 3 6.89 -4.36 -4.51
C LEU A 3 6.42 -3.79 -5.85
N PHE A 4 5.53 -2.80 -5.80
CA PHE A 4 5.30 -1.87 -6.89
C PHE A 4 5.15 -0.46 -6.30
N LEU A 5 5.53 0.57 -7.04
CA LEU A 5 5.42 1.95 -6.56
C LEU A 5 5.27 2.94 -7.70
N TYR A 6 4.74 4.10 -7.37
CA TYR A 6 4.79 5.28 -8.23
C TYR A 6 5.09 6.51 -7.39
N ASP A 7 6.12 7.24 -7.78
CA ASP A 7 6.53 8.49 -7.15
C ASP A 7 6.25 9.67 -8.12
N ILE A 8 5.37 10.57 -7.68
CA ILE A 8 4.93 11.73 -8.46
C ILE A 8 6.06 12.76 -8.65
N GLU A 9 6.93 12.94 -7.66
CA GLU A 9 7.98 13.97 -7.70
C GLU A 9 9.05 13.60 -8.73
N THR A 10 9.44 12.32 -8.76
CA THR A 10 10.51 11.82 -9.63
C THR A 10 10.01 11.25 -10.96
N ASP A 11 8.70 11.02 -11.10
CA ASP A 11 8.07 10.27 -12.20
C ASP A 11 8.67 8.86 -12.32
N GLU A 12 8.99 8.25 -11.17
CA GLU A 12 9.54 6.91 -11.06
C GLU A 12 8.41 5.89 -10.84
N GLU A 13 8.45 4.80 -11.60
CA GLU A 13 7.51 3.69 -11.50
C GLU A 13 8.28 2.39 -11.37
N ILE A 14 7.98 1.61 -10.33
CA ILE A 14 8.46 0.23 -10.20
C ILE A 14 7.28 -0.70 -10.45
N GLU A 15 7.41 -1.50 -11.50
CA GLU A 15 6.50 -2.60 -11.81
C GLU A 15 6.67 -3.74 -10.78
N PRO A 16 5.64 -4.58 -10.54
CA PRO A 16 5.69 -5.64 -9.53
C PRO A 16 6.91 -6.57 -9.60
N GLU A 17 7.88 -6.38 -8.70
CA GLU A 17 9.14 -7.14 -8.63
C GLU A 17 9.42 -7.67 -7.21
N GLU A 18 10.13 -8.78 -7.07
CA GLU A 18 10.46 -9.37 -5.76
C GLU A 18 11.48 -8.52 -4.99
N TYR A 19 11.09 -8.08 -3.79
CA TYR A 19 11.94 -7.28 -2.90
C TYR A 19 12.00 -7.93 -1.52
N ALA A 20 13.13 -7.74 -0.83
CA ALA A 20 13.27 -8.04 0.59
C ALA A 20 12.64 -6.93 1.45
N LEU A 21 12.42 -7.22 2.74
CA LEU A 21 11.79 -6.26 3.67
C LEU A 21 12.60 -4.96 3.80
N ASP A 22 13.92 -5.07 3.91
CA ASP A 22 14.82 -3.92 4.01
C ASP A 22 14.76 -3.07 2.75
N GLU A 23 14.77 -3.68 1.56
CA GLU A 23 14.65 -2.96 0.29
C GLU A 23 13.30 -2.24 0.19
N VAL A 24 12.19 -2.88 0.55
CA VAL A 24 10.87 -2.21 0.55
C VAL A 24 10.80 -1.06 1.55
N LEU A 25 11.43 -1.20 2.72
CA LEU A 25 11.47 -0.11 3.68
C LEU A 25 12.30 1.05 3.17
N ASP A 26 13.43 0.80 2.51
CA ASP A 26 14.23 1.84 1.88
C ASP A 26 13.41 2.58 0.82
N GLU A 27 12.72 1.88 -0.08
CA GLU A 27 11.82 2.51 -1.07
C GLU A 27 10.71 3.33 -0.40
N PHE A 28 10.09 2.82 0.67
CA PHE A 28 9.08 3.56 1.43
C PHE A 28 9.64 4.83 2.11
N TYR A 29 10.90 4.81 2.54
CA TYR A 29 11.55 5.94 3.17
C TYR A 29 12.00 7.02 2.18
N TYR A 30 12.23 6.63 0.92
CA TYR A 30 12.61 7.53 -0.17
C TYR A 30 11.42 8.04 -0.98
N LEU A 31 10.26 7.39 -0.88
CA LEU A 31 9.03 7.83 -1.53
C LEU A 31 8.71 9.28 -1.16
N SER A 32 8.47 10.11 -2.17
CA SER A 32 8.17 11.53 -1.99
C SER A 32 6.89 11.75 -1.20
N GLU A 33 6.86 12.86 -0.47
CA GLU A 33 5.66 13.38 0.21
C GLU A 33 4.80 14.22 -0.76
N GLU A 34 4.73 13.82 -2.03
CA GLU A 34 3.81 14.40 -3.02
C GLU A 34 2.47 13.65 -3.00
N GLU A 35 1.38 14.41 -3.07
CA GLU A 35 0.02 13.83 -3.09
C GLU A 35 -0.10 12.87 -4.28
N ASP A 36 -0.72 11.71 -4.03
CA ASP A 36 -0.87 10.59 -4.96
C ASP A 36 0.37 9.71 -5.21
N SER A 37 1.54 10.01 -4.63
CA SER A 37 2.65 9.04 -4.54
C SER A 37 2.24 7.82 -3.72
N PHE A 38 2.61 6.61 -4.14
CA PHE A 38 2.26 5.40 -3.42
C PHE A 38 3.30 4.28 -3.53
N LEU A 39 3.26 3.40 -2.53
CA LEU A 39 3.94 2.12 -2.53
C LEU A 39 2.94 1.01 -2.25
N GLY A 40 3.02 -0.08 -2.98
CA GLY A 40 2.19 -1.25 -2.78
C GLY A 40 2.96 -2.56 -2.73
N ILE A 41 2.38 -3.54 -2.05
CA ILE A 41 2.94 -4.86 -1.85
C ILE A 41 1.91 -5.89 -2.30
N ILE A 42 2.38 -6.88 -3.06
CA ILE A 42 1.60 -8.04 -3.50
C ILE A 42 2.17 -9.31 -2.84
N ASP A 43 1.29 -10.13 -2.27
CA ASP A 43 1.68 -11.44 -1.73
C ASP A 43 1.52 -12.58 -2.74
N ASP A 44 1.94 -13.79 -2.35
CA ASP A 44 1.98 -14.95 -3.25
C ASP A 44 0.57 -15.46 -3.65
N GLU A 45 -0.49 -14.96 -3.00
CA GLU A 45 -1.90 -15.25 -3.31
C GLU A 45 -2.54 -14.09 -4.13
N ASP A 46 -1.72 -13.25 -4.75
CA ASP A 46 -2.11 -12.06 -5.52
C ASP A 46 -2.98 -11.06 -4.73
N ARG A 47 -2.90 -11.06 -3.40
CA ARG A 47 -3.52 -10.01 -2.58
C ARG A 47 -2.63 -8.78 -2.60
N CYS A 48 -3.23 -7.62 -2.43
CA CYS A 48 -2.52 -6.34 -2.48
C CYS A 48 -2.81 -5.50 -1.23
N ILE A 49 -1.80 -4.81 -0.74
CA ILE A 49 -1.94 -3.65 0.15
C ILE A 49 -1.18 -2.48 -0.46
N GLN A 50 -1.79 -1.30 -0.52
CA GLN A 50 -1.18 -0.06 -0.99
C GLN A 50 -1.18 0.99 0.11
N PHE A 51 -0.13 1.80 0.16
CA PHE A 51 0.03 2.97 1.02
C PHE A 51 0.16 4.20 0.14
N LEU A 52 -0.92 4.98 0.06
CA LEU A 52 -1.01 6.21 -0.72
C LEU A 52 -0.71 7.41 0.17
N PHE A 53 0.21 8.27 -0.21
CA PHE A 53 0.46 9.53 0.47
C PHE A 53 -0.72 10.48 0.26
N VAL A 54 -1.22 11.08 1.34
CA VAL A 54 -2.39 11.99 1.30
C VAL A 54 -2.00 13.41 1.64
N SER A 55 -1.19 13.61 2.69
CA SER A 55 -0.70 14.92 3.17
C SER A 55 -0.03 14.75 4.53
N ASP A 56 0.93 15.60 4.90
CA ASP A 56 1.42 15.81 6.28
C ASP A 56 1.33 14.58 7.23
N ASN A 57 2.18 13.58 7.04
CA ASN A 57 2.23 12.34 7.83
C ASN A 57 0.89 11.56 7.88
N LYS A 58 0.10 11.64 6.81
CA LYS A 58 -1.16 10.92 6.64
C LYS A 58 -1.10 10.12 5.36
N TRP A 59 -1.29 8.82 5.53
CA TRP A 59 -1.30 7.82 4.48
C TRP A 59 -2.65 7.12 4.44
N LEU A 60 -3.09 6.70 3.27
CA LEU A 60 -4.22 5.79 3.12
C LEU A 60 -3.67 4.38 2.87
N ALA A 61 -3.85 3.49 3.84
CA ALA A 61 -3.62 2.06 3.68
C ALA A 61 -4.89 1.43 3.08
N ASP A 62 -4.76 0.79 1.93
CA ASP A 62 -5.84 0.24 1.11
C ASP A 62 -5.59 -1.22 0.77
N ILE A 63 -6.54 -2.11 1.05
CA ILE A 63 -6.51 -3.53 0.65
C ILE A 63 -7.71 -3.79 -0.25
N PRO A 64 -7.55 -3.78 -1.58
CA PRO A 64 -8.65 -3.99 -2.50
C PRO A 64 -9.16 -5.43 -2.43
N ARG A 65 -10.49 -5.58 -2.40
CA ARG A 65 -11.21 -6.85 -2.51
C ARG A 65 -12.05 -6.82 -3.78
N VAL A 66 -11.36 -6.84 -4.92
CA VAL A 66 -11.95 -6.62 -6.25
C VAL A 66 -13.11 -7.58 -6.53
N ALA A 67 -12.95 -8.86 -6.20
CA ALA A 67 -13.99 -9.88 -6.36
C ALA A 67 -15.28 -9.58 -5.57
N GLU A 68 -15.17 -8.77 -4.51
CA GLU A 68 -16.26 -8.42 -3.62
C GLU A 68 -16.72 -6.96 -3.79
N ASN A 69 -16.14 -6.22 -4.74
CA ASN A 69 -16.44 -4.83 -5.08
C ASN A 69 -16.27 -3.83 -3.92
N TYR A 70 -15.30 -4.04 -3.05
CA TYR A 70 -14.95 -3.08 -2.00
C TYR A 70 -13.44 -3.05 -1.73
N SER A 71 -12.98 -2.08 -0.95
CA SER A 71 -11.66 -2.06 -0.35
C SER A 71 -11.75 -1.93 1.16
N LEU A 72 -10.75 -2.46 1.87
CA LEU A 72 -10.54 -2.21 3.29
C LEU A 72 -9.55 -1.05 3.43
N GLN A 73 -10.01 0.05 4.00
CA GLN A 73 -9.25 1.29 4.08
C GLN A 73 -9.06 1.80 5.50
N LYS A 74 -7.89 2.32 5.80
CA LYS A 74 -7.59 3.05 7.03
C LYS A 74 -6.63 4.21 6.72
N TYR A 75 -6.84 5.36 7.37
CA TYR A 75 -5.78 6.36 7.47
C TYR A 75 -4.79 5.97 8.55
N ALA A 76 -3.51 6.07 8.21
CA ALA A 76 -2.39 5.72 9.07
C ALA A 76 -1.36 6.85 9.05
N ASP A 77 -0.57 6.94 10.12
CA ASP A 77 0.67 7.71 10.08
C ASP A 77 1.84 6.87 9.52
N TYR A 78 2.99 7.49 9.32
CA TYR A 78 4.18 6.86 8.78
C TYR A 78 4.63 5.63 9.60
N ASP A 79 4.65 5.75 10.93
CA ASP A 79 5.07 4.66 11.82
C ASP A 79 4.10 3.47 11.71
N GLU A 80 2.79 3.74 11.66
CA GLU A 80 1.77 2.72 11.43
C GLU A 80 1.93 2.04 10.06
N CYS A 81 2.29 2.78 9.00
CA CYS A 81 2.61 2.20 7.69
C CYS A 81 3.79 1.25 7.75
N VAL A 82 4.89 1.68 8.38
CA VAL A 82 6.10 0.86 8.56
C VAL A 82 5.80 -0.42 9.35
N ASP A 83 4.99 -0.33 10.41
CA ASP A 83 4.58 -1.48 11.19
C ASP A 83 3.71 -2.45 10.38
N MET A 84 2.82 -1.94 9.53
CA MET A 84 2.02 -2.77 8.62
C MET A 84 2.89 -3.49 7.58
N ILE A 85 3.86 -2.80 6.96
CA ILE A 85 4.82 -3.39 6.01
C ILE A 85 5.59 -4.54 6.68
N LYS A 86 6.20 -4.28 7.84
CA LYS A 86 6.93 -5.29 8.61
C LYS A 86 6.04 -6.48 8.94
N LYS A 87 4.77 -6.25 9.29
CA LYS A 87 3.84 -7.32 9.65
C LYS A 87 3.50 -8.21 8.46
N VAL A 88 3.28 -7.63 7.27
CA VAL A 88 3.05 -8.38 6.03
C VAL A 88 4.23 -9.29 5.71
N TYR A 89 5.45 -8.79 5.85
CA TYR A 89 6.67 -9.58 5.61
C TYR A 89 6.91 -10.66 6.67
N GLU A 90 6.64 -10.38 7.95
CA GLU A 90 6.72 -11.36 9.04
C GLU A 90 5.77 -12.55 8.77
N LEU A 91 4.53 -12.25 8.39
CA LEU A 91 3.50 -13.26 8.12
C LEU A 91 3.64 -13.91 6.74
N LYS A 92 4.37 -13.27 5.83
CA LYS A 92 4.37 -13.59 4.39
C LYS A 92 2.97 -13.61 3.79
N GLU A 93 2.10 -12.74 4.28
CA GLU A 93 0.68 -12.71 3.91
C GLU A 93 0.09 -11.32 4.17
N ILE A 94 -0.76 -10.84 3.26
CA ILE A 94 -1.55 -9.63 3.45
C ILE A 94 -2.81 -9.96 4.24
N VAL A 95 -2.87 -9.40 5.44
CA VAL A 95 -3.97 -9.55 6.40
C VAL A 95 -4.74 -8.24 6.55
N GLN A 96 -5.97 -8.33 7.05
CA GLN A 96 -6.70 -7.15 7.48
C GLN A 96 -6.11 -6.60 8.79
N PHE A 97 -5.87 -5.30 8.84
CA PHE A 97 -5.41 -4.60 10.04
C PHE A 97 -6.58 -4.00 10.84
N SER A 98 -6.35 -3.82 12.15
CA SER A 98 -7.34 -3.21 13.04
C SER A 98 -7.66 -1.76 12.62
N GLY A 99 -8.94 -1.42 12.64
CA GLY A 99 -9.43 -0.08 12.29
C GLY A 99 -9.69 0.14 10.80
N MET A 100 -9.37 -0.82 9.93
CA MET A 100 -9.76 -0.77 8.53
C MET A 100 -11.29 -0.85 8.38
N LYS A 101 -11.82 0.01 7.50
CA LYS A 101 -13.24 0.13 7.19
C LYS A 101 -13.49 -0.32 5.76
N LYS A 102 -14.61 -1.01 5.55
CA LYS A 102 -15.09 -1.34 4.21
C LYS A 102 -15.52 -0.07 3.49
N VAL A 103 -15.00 0.14 2.28
CA VAL A 103 -15.35 1.21 1.35
C VAL A 103 -15.74 0.58 0.01
N GLU A 104 -16.98 0.79 -0.43
CA GLU A 104 -17.46 0.23 -1.70
C GLU A 104 -16.70 0.83 -2.88
N LEU A 105 -16.22 -0.02 -3.80
CA LEU A 105 -15.62 0.44 -5.04
C LEU A 105 -16.76 1.00 -5.91
N ARG A 106 -16.68 2.29 -6.23
CA ARG A 106 -17.67 2.92 -7.11
C ARG A 106 -17.53 2.30 -8.49
N LYS A 107 -18.62 1.77 -9.03
CA LYS A 107 -18.72 1.53 -10.48
C LYS A 107 -18.62 2.90 -11.15
N ILE A 108 -17.55 3.12 -11.90
CA ILE A 108 -17.55 4.16 -12.92
C ILE A 108 -18.59 3.69 -13.93
N ASN A 109 -19.74 4.35 -13.97
CA ASN A 109 -20.70 4.14 -15.05
C ASN A 109 -20.09 4.88 -16.25
N ASP A 110 -19.67 4.12 -17.26
CA ASP A 110 -19.32 4.62 -18.60
C ASP A 110 -20.49 5.38 -19.25
#